data_AF-A0AA92L5B5-F1
#
_entry.id   AF-A0AA92L5B5-F1
#
_cell.length_a   1.000
_cell.length_b   1.000
_cell.length_c   1.000
_cell.angle_alpha   90.00
_cell.angle_beta   90.00
_cell.angle_gamma   90.00
#
_symmetry.space_group_name_H-M   'P 1'
#
loop_
_entity.id
_entity.type
_entity.pdbx_description
1 polymer ?
#
loop_
_entity_poly.entity_id
_entity_poly.type
_entity_poly.pdbx_seq_one_letter_code
_entity_poly.pdbx_strand_id
1 'polypeptide(L)' 'MNESNLKSMDPAARSYFDSLPQTLKAQIVESGAQLCTREDLERYCKNALENRAQ' A
#
# COMPACT_ATOMS: atom_id res chain seq x y z
N MET A 1 -5.74 -2.03 -7.58
CA MET A 1 -6.53 -1.31 -6.57
C MET A 1 -7.59 -0.50 -7.32
N ASN A 2 -8.89 -0.69 -7.07
CA ASN A 2 -9.93 0.13 -7.71
C ASN A 2 -10.11 1.46 -6.97
N GLU A 3 -10.58 2.50 -7.66
CA GLU A 3 -10.86 3.84 -7.11
C GLU A 3 -11.75 3.80 -5.86
N SER A 4 -12.66 2.82 -5.79
CA SER A 4 -13.52 2.56 -4.64
C SER A 4 -12.74 2.15 -3.38
N ASN A 5 -11.61 1.44 -3.52
CA ASN A 5 -10.77 1.05 -2.37
C ASN A 5 -9.96 2.23 -1.83
N LEU A 6 -9.52 3.15 -2.70
CA LEU A 6 -8.80 4.35 -2.27
C LEU A 6 -9.68 5.28 -1.42
N LYS A 7 -11.00 5.27 -1.69
CA LYS A 7 -12.00 6.04 -0.93
C LYS A 7 -12.34 5.41 0.42
N SER A 8 -12.23 4.09 0.55
CA SER A 8 -12.51 3.36 1.78
C SER A 8 -11.29 3.16 2.68
N MET A 9 -10.12 3.68 2.29
CA MET A 9 -8.94 3.63 3.14
C MET A 9 -9.12 4.47 4.40
N ASP A 10 -8.73 3.90 5.53
CA ASP A 10 -8.63 4.62 6.79
C ASP A 10 -7.73 5.86 6.64
N PRO A 11 -8.03 6.97 7.34
CA PRO A 11 -7.21 8.19 7.26
C PRO A 11 -5.75 7.93 7.66
N ALA A 12 -5.51 7.01 8.60
CA ALA A 12 -4.16 6.55 8.96
C ALA A 12 -3.46 5.78 7.83
N ALA A 13 -4.22 4.92 7.12
CA ALA A 13 -3.73 4.19 5.96
C ALA A 13 -3.39 5.17 4.82
N ARG A 14 -4.24 6.18 4.59
CA ARG A 14 -4.06 7.23 3.58
C ARG A 14 -2.77 8.01 3.83
N SER A 15 -2.53 8.44 5.07
CA SER A 15 -1.32 9.17 5.45
C SER A 15 -0.06 8.31 5.29
N TYR A 16 -0.13 7.02 5.66
CA TYR A 16 0.98 6.09 5.46
C TYR A 16 1.27 5.87 3.97
N PHE A 17 0.24 5.53 3.18
CA PHE A 17 0.35 5.38 1.73
C PHE A 17 0.91 6.64 1.07
N ASP A 18 0.51 7.83 1.52
CA ASP A 18 1.02 9.07 0.94
C ASP A 18 2.50 9.30 1.26
N SER A 19 2.95 8.83 2.42
CA SER A 19 4.36 8.85 2.83
C SER A 19 5.23 7.80 2.12
N LEU A 20 4.62 6.82 1.44
CA LEU A 20 5.37 5.78 0.72
C LEU A 20 6.03 6.32 -0.56
N PRO A 21 7.14 5.71 -1.00
CA PRO A 21 7.72 5.98 -2.33
C PRO A 21 6.73 5.73 -3.47
N GLN A 22 6.79 6.55 -4.52
CA GLN A 22 5.95 6.38 -5.73
C GLN A 22 6.02 4.97 -6.31
N THR A 23 7.19 4.32 -6.28
CA THR A 23 7.36 2.94 -6.74
C THR A 23 6.51 1.95 -5.95
N LEU A 24 6.43 2.08 -4.62
CA LEU A 24 5.58 1.22 -3.79
C LEU A 24 4.10 1.52 -4.02
N LYS A 25 3.73 2.80 -4.14
CA LYS A 25 2.35 3.19 -4.49
C LYS A 25 1.91 2.56 -5.82
N ALA A 26 2.77 2.61 -6.84
CA ALA A 26 2.52 2.00 -8.14
C ALA A 26 2.36 0.48 -8.02
N GLN A 27 3.25 -0.22 -7.31
CA GLN A 27 3.14 -1.66 -7.07
C GLN A 27 1.86 -2.04 -6.35
N ILE A 28 1.44 -1.30 -5.32
CA ILE A 28 0.18 -1.54 -4.60
C ILE A 28 -1.01 -1.39 -5.55
N VAL A 29 -1.00 -0.36 -6.38
CA VAL A 29 -2.07 -0.09 -7.35
C VAL A 29 -2.11 -1.17 -8.44
N GLU A 30 -0.97 -1.50 -9.03
CA GLU A 30 -0.79 -2.53 -10.07
C GLU A 30 -1.12 -3.93 -9.55
N SER A 31 -0.71 -4.25 -8.32
CA SER A 31 -0.91 -5.57 -7.72
C SER A 31 -2.38 -5.87 -7.41
N GLY A 32 -3.29 -4.91 -7.55
CA GLY A 32 -4.72 -5.17 -7.32
C GLY A 32 -5.13 -5.24 -5.84
N ALA A 33 -4.17 -5.22 -4.91
CA ALA A 33 -4.40 -5.49 -3.50
C ALA A 33 -5.39 -4.52 -2.85
N GLN A 34 -6.31 -5.06 -2.05
CA GLN A 34 -7.26 -4.27 -1.26
C GLN A 34 -6.63 -3.90 0.08
N LEU A 35 -5.65 -3.00 0.07
CA LEU A 35 -5.03 -2.50 1.30
C LEU A 35 -5.88 -1.35 1.83
N CYS A 36 -6.83 -1.66 2.72
CA CYS A 36 -7.74 -0.67 3.30
C CYS A 36 -7.19 -0.07 4.61
N THR A 37 -6.33 -0.80 5.32
CA THR A 37 -5.80 -0.40 6.62
C THR A 37 -4.30 -0.10 6.57
N ARG A 38 -3.81 0.60 7.60
CA ARG A 38 -2.38 0.87 7.76
C ARG A 38 -1.59 -0.42 7.95
N GLU A 39 -2.12 -1.39 8.71
CA GLU A 39 -1.47 -2.68 8.94
C GLU A 39 -1.29 -3.48 7.64
N ASP A 40 -2.29 -3.45 6.75
CA ASP A 40 -2.18 -4.07 5.43
C ASP A 40 -1.06 -3.44 4.59
N LEU A 41 -0.97 -2.10 4.59
CA LEU A 41 0.11 -1.38 3.92
C LEU A 41 1.48 -1.66 4.53
N GLU A 42 1.58 -1.70 5.86
CA GLU A 42 2.82 -2.03 6.57
C GLU A 42 3.28 -3.45 6.26
N ARG A 43 2.36 -4.41 6.24
CA ARG A 43 2.66 -5.80 5.83
C ARG A 43 3.09 -5.86 4.38
N TYR A 44 2.39 -5.18 3.48
CA TYR A 44 2.78 -5.15 2.07
C TYR A 44 4.16 -4.53 1.88
N CYS A 45 4.44 -3.40 2.53
CA CYS A 45 5.75 -2.76 2.48
C CYS A 45 6.86 -3.64 3.06
N LYS A 46 6.62 -4.32 4.18
CA LYS A 46 7.57 -5.30 4.73
C LYS A 46 7.89 -6.38 3.72
N ASN A 47 6.87 -7.04 3.16
CA ASN A 47 7.07 -8.09 2.16
C ASN A 47 7.75 -7.56 0.89
N ALA A 48 7.38 -6.37 0.41
CA ALA A 48 7.97 -5.77 -0.78
C ALA A 48 9.44 -5.32 -0.57
N LEU A 49 9.80 -4.89 0.65
CA LEU A 49 11.17 -4.54 1.02
C LEU A 49 12.02 -5.79 1.26
N GLU A 50 11.49 -6.80 1.94
CA GLU A 50 12.19 -8.07 2.17
C GLU A 50 12.46 -8.82 0.86
N ASN A 51 11.53 -8.75 -0.11
CA ASN A 51 11.71 -9.38 -1.42
C ASN A 51 12.71 -8.65 -2.35
N ARG A 52 13.24 -7.49 -1.93
CA ARG A 52 14.35 -6.79 -2.62
C ARG A 52 15.72 -7.08 -2.01
N ALA A 53 15.79 -7.84 -0.92
CA ALA A 53 17.04 -8.17 -0.23
C ALA A 53 17.62 -9.56 -0.60
N GLN A 54 17.14 -10.19 -1.67
CA GLN A 54 17.64 -11.49 -2.16
C GLN A 54 18.37 -11.38 -3.50
#